data_AF-A0A938Z9X1-F1
#
_entry.id   AF-A0A938Z9X1-F1
#
_cell.length_a   1.000
_cell.length_b   1.000
_cell.length_c   1.000
_cell.angle_alpha   90.00
_cell.angle_beta   90.00
_cell.angle_gamma   90.00
#
_symmetry.space_group_name_H-M   'P 1'
#
loop_
_entity.id
_entity.type
_entity.pdbx_description
1 polymer ?
#
loop_
_entity_poly.entity_id
_entity_poly.type
_entity_poly.pdbx_seq_one_letter_code
_entity_poly.pdbx_strand_id
1 'polypeptide(L)'
;MDKKKRTAIVSAVAALIVAIGAYWYVNYQIPHNEAVEAFNTAADGLQSRNDDLDAAIKELQELNKSKDKPYDSSTSDSATNAVAQAQAAKEDIPAMPGNTDEINAMAKKIDKMGKYDSVIADLSTAKSNLQDSIDQLKQVTNPSEQFILQRLTGIANITALEAVSEGNDPNNKLGKQGGYTACVYFNSDLVDSSDVYLSGDYTPVVDGGCDAGGAVEVYANAKDAKKRDEYLSSFDGNSILDPGSHKVVGTCVVRTSCHLAASQQNNMTSNVEQALIRLDK
;
A
#
# COMPACT_ATOMS: atom_id res chain seq x y z
N MET A 1 -51.24 -25.43 72.88
CA MET A 1 -51.45 -24.29 71.96
C MET A 1 -52.68 -24.59 71.11
N ASP A 2 -53.68 -23.70 71.10
CA ASP A 2 -54.91 -23.83 70.29
C ASP A 2 -54.55 -24.05 68.81
N LYS A 3 -55.27 -24.95 68.12
CA LYS A 3 -55.11 -25.22 66.68
C LYS A 3 -55.12 -23.92 65.87
N LYS A 4 -56.02 -22.98 66.19
CA LYS A 4 -56.08 -21.65 65.53
C LYS A 4 -54.80 -20.83 65.73
N LYS A 5 -54.22 -20.84 66.94
CA LYS A 5 -52.95 -20.16 67.23
C LYS A 5 -51.77 -20.80 66.51
N ARG A 6 -51.73 -22.13 66.39
CA ARG A 6 -50.71 -22.85 65.59
C ARG A 6 -50.80 -22.49 64.11
N THR A 7 -52.00 -22.52 63.51
CA THR A 7 -52.19 -22.17 62.11
C THR A 7 -51.80 -20.71 61.83
N ALA A 8 -52.21 -19.77 62.70
CA ALA A 8 -51.84 -18.36 62.57
C ALA A 8 -50.31 -18.14 62.61
N ILE A 9 -49.59 -18.85 63.49
CA ILE A 9 -48.12 -18.77 63.55
C ILE A 9 -47.48 -19.32 62.28
N VAL A 10 -47.93 -20.48 61.78
CA VAL A 10 -47.40 -21.06 60.54
C VAL A 10 -47.66 -20.15 59.34
N SER A 11 -48.85 -19.57 59.23
CA SER A 11 -49.19 -18.60 58.18
C SER A 11 -48.34 -17.33 58.27
N ALA A 12 -48.10 -16.81 59.48
CA ALA A 12 -47.25 -15.64 59.67
C ALA A 12 -45.78 -15.92 59.28
N VAL A 13 -45.23 -17.09 59.64
CA VAL A 13 -43.88 -17.51 59.24
C VAL A 13 -43.77 -17.68 57.73
N ALA A 14 -44.76 -18.31 57.09
CA ALA A 14 -44.79 -18.47 55.64
C ALA A 14 -44.84 -17.11 54.91
N ALA A 15 -45.66 -16.16 55.38
CA ALA A 15 -45.71 -14.81 54.83
C ALA A 15 -44.38 -14.07 54.98
N LEU A 16 -43.68 -14.26 56.11
CA LEU A 16 -42.38 -13.65 56.38
C LEU A 16 -41.30 -14.19 55.44
N ILE A 17 -41.29 -15.51 55.16
CA ILE A 17 -40.36 -16.14 54.20
C ILE A 17 -40.60 -15.59 52.80
N VAL A 18 -41.87 -15.47 52.37
CA VAL A 18 -42.21 -14.89 51.06
C VAL A 18 -41.77 -13.43 50.96
N ALA A 19 -41.96 -12.63 52.02
CA ALA A 19 -41.51 -11.24 52.06
C ALA A 19 -39.98 -11.12 51.98
N ILE A 20 -39.23 -11.96 52.69
CA ILE A 20 -37.76 -12.01 52.61
C ILE A 20 -37.30 -12.43 51.20
N GLY A 21 -37.93 -13.45 50.61
CA GLY A 21 -37.63 -13.89 49.26
C GLY A 21 -37.90 -12.80 48.21
N ALA A 22 -39.04 -12.12 48.30
CA ALA A 22 -39.38 -10.99 47.44
C ALA A 22 -38.42 -9.81 47.62
N TYR A 23 -38.05 -9.48 48.86
CA TYR A 23 -37.06 -8.44 49.15
C TYR A 23 -35.69 -8.77 48.55
N TRP A 24 -35.21 -10.00 48.72
CA TRP A 24 -33.94 -10.43 48.14
C TRP A 24 -33.99 -10.42 46.61
N TYR A 25 -35.08 -10.91 46.02
CA TYR A 25 -35.26 -10.92 44.57
C TYR A 25 -35.20 -9.51 43.98
N VAL A 26 -35.95 -8.56 44.56
CA VAL A 26 -36.03 -7.19 44.04
C VAL A 26 -34.76 -6.39 44.31
N ASN A 27 -34.14 -6.52 45.49
CA ASN A 27 -33.00 -5.69 45.86
C ASN A 27 -31.64 -6.30 45.50
N TYR A 28 -31.58 -7.58 45.12
CA TYR A 28 -30.32 -8.25 44.81
C TYR A 28 -30.34 -8.97 43.45
N GLN A 29 -31.32 -9.82 43.19
CA GLN A 29 -31.31 -10.63 41.95
C GLN A 29 -31.58 -9.78 40.69
N ILE A 30 -32.53 -8.85 40.73
CA ILE A 30 -32.78 -7.94 39.60
C ILE A 30 -31.54 -7.07 39.29
N PRO A 31 -30.97 -6.30 40.24
CA PRO A 31 -29.78 -5.48 39.96
C PRO A 31 -28.57 -6.29 39.51
N HIS A 32 -28.41 -7.51 40.03
CA HIS A 32 -27.35 -8.41 39.60
C HIS A 32 -27.53 -8.84 38.14
N ASN A 33 -28.74 -9.25 37.75
CA ASN A 33 -29.03 -9.62 36.36
C ASN A 33 -28.83 -8.44 35.40
N GLU A 34 -29.25 -7.23 35.78
CA GLU A 34 -29.02 -6.01 35.00
C GLU A 34 -27.52 -5.71 34.83
N ALA A 35 -26.72 -5.88 35.89
CA ALA A 35 -25.27 -5.71 35.82
C ALA A 35 -24.62 -6.75 34.89
N VAL A 36 -25.05 -8.02 34.97
CA VAL A 36 -24.59 -9.09 34.08
C VAL A 36 -24.93 -8.78 32.61
N GLU A 37 -26.15 -8.31 32.33
CA GLU A 37 -26.57 -7.90 30.99
C GLU A 37 -25.75 -6.72 30.45
N ALA A 38 -25.51 -5.70 31.26
CA ALA A 38 -24.67 -4.55 30.90
C ALA A 38 -23.23 -4.98 30.62
N PHE A 39 -22.67 -5.89 31.41
CA PHE A 39 -21.35 -6.46 31.16
C PHE A 39 -21.30 -7.22 29.85
N ASN A 40 -22.25 -8.12 29.59
CA ASN A 40 -22.30 -8.91 28.36
C ASN A 40 -22.41 -7.99 27.14
N THR A 41 -23.26 -6.97 27.22
CA THR A 41 -23.40 -5.96 26.15
C THR A 41 -22.07 -5.24 25.88
N ALA A 42 -21.37 -4.81 26.93
CA ALA A 42 -20.07 -4.15 26.78
C ALA A 42 -19.01 -5.11 26.20
N ALA A 43 -19.00 -6.37 26.65
CA ALA A 43 -18.11 -7.43 26.18
C ALA A 43 -18.34 -7.75 24.70
N ASP A 44 -19.60 -7.92 24.29
CA ASP A 44 -19.98 -8.12 22.89
C ASP A 44 -19.58 -6.91 22.02
N GLY A 45 -19.73 -5.69 22.56
CA GLY A 45 -19.26 -4.48 21.90
C GLY A 45 -17.74 -4.45 21.71
N LEU A 46 -16.96 -4.88 22.70
CA LEU A 46 -15.50 -5.01 22.57
C LEU A 46 -15.13 -6.13 21.59
N GLN A 47 -15.84 -7.26 21.62
CA GLN A 47 -15.63 -8.35 20.67
C GLN A 47 -15.83 -7.87 19.23
N SER A 48 -16.92 -7.15 18.94
CA SER A 48 -17.18 -6.60 17.61
C SER A 48 -16.04 -5.69 17.13
N ARG A 49 -15.50 -4.82 18.00
CA ARG A 49 -14.37 -3.95 17.65
C ARG A 49 -13.07 -4.73 17.44
N ASN A 50 -12.86 -5.80 18.22
CA ASN A 50 -11.75 -6.73 18.01
C ASN A 50 -11.86 -7.48 16.67
N ASP A 51 -13.07 -7.88 16.29
CA ASP A 51 -13.32 -8.56 15.01
C ASP A 51 -13.07 -7.62 13.83
N ASP A 52 -13.49 -6.34 13.92
CA ASP A 52 -13.21 -5.32 12.90
C ASP A 52 -11.70 -5.08 12.75
N LEU A 53 -10.97 -5.00 13.87
CA LEU A 53 -9.51 -4.88 13.87
C LEU A 53 -8.84 -6.11 13.24
N ASP A 54 -9.27 -7.32 13.60
CA ASP A 54 -8.76 -8.57 13.04
C ASP A 54 -9.01 -8.67 11.53
N ALA A 55 -10.18 -8.22 11.07
CA ALA A 55 -10.50 -8.17 9.65
C ALA A 55 -9.54 -7.24 8.90
N ALA A 56 -9.30 -6.02 9.40
CA ALA A 56 -8.36 -5.07 8.80
C ALA A 56 -6.92 -5.60 8.80
N ILE A 57 -6.48 -6.24 9.90
CA ILE A 57 -5.17 -6.91 9.99
C ILE A 57 -5.06 -7.98 8.90
N LYS A 58 -6.08 -8.85 8.78
CA LYS A 58 -6.09 -9.96 7.83
C LYS A 58 -5.97 -9.47 6.39
N GLU A 59 -6.75 -8.45 6.00
CA GLU A 59 -6.70 -7.89 4.65
C GLU A 59 -5.30 -7.39 4.27
N LEU A 60 -4.64 -6.67 5.17
CA LEU A 60 -3.28 -6.16 4.92
C LEU A 60 -2.25 -7.30 4.88
N GLN A 61 -2.38 -8.29 5.76
CA GLN A 61 -1.52 -9.47 5.75
C GLN A 61 -1.65 -10.28 4.46
N GLU A 62 -2.87 -10.45 3.94
CA GLU A 62 -3.13 -11.17 2.69
C GLU A 62 -2.48 -10.45 1.50
N LEU A 63 -2.64 -9.12 1.42
CA LEU A 63 -1.98 -8.31 0.39
C LEU A 63 -0.45 -8.43 0.46
N ASN A 64 0.13 -8.32 1.66
CA ASN A 64 1.59 -8.34 1.86
C ASN A 64 2.21 -9.73 1.64
N LYS A 65 1.41 -10.80 1.71
CA LYS A 65 1.84 -12.17 1.38
C LYS A 65 1.62 -12.55 -0.09
N SER A 66 1.05 -11.64 -0.89
CA SER A 66 0.82 -11.90 -2.30
C SER A 66 2.15 -12.08 -3.05
N LYS A 67 2.09 -12.66 -4.26
CA LYS A 67 3.28 -12.82 -5.12
C LYS A 67 3.68 -11.52 -5.81
N ASP A 68 2.77 -10.56 -5.86
CA ASP A 68 2.99 -9.27 -6.51
C ASP A 68 3.97 -8.46 -5.66
N LYS A 69 4.98 -7.91 -6.32
CA LYS A 69 5.98 -7.08 -5.63
C LYS A 69 5.58 -5.62 -5.71
N PRO A 70 5.81 -4.84 -4.64
CA PRO A 70 5.69 -3.39 -4.71
C PRO A 70 6.85 -2.76 -5.51
N TYR A 71 6.61 -1.59 -6.09
CA TYR A 71 7.61 -0.73 -6.70
C TYR A 71 8.60 -0.21 -5.64
N ASP A 72 8.06 0.38 -4.57
CA ASP A 72 8.78 0.74 -3.35
C ASP A 72 8.67 -0.39 -2.32
N SER A 73 9.77 -1.12 -2.12
CA SER A 73 9.85 -2.24 -1.17
C SER A 73 9.58 -1.84 0.28
N SER A 74 9.79 -0.58 0.66
CA SER A 74 9.56 -0.11 2.03
C SER A 74 8.08 -0.19 2.43
N THR A 75 7.16 -0.17 1.46
CA THR A 75 5.72 -0.30 1.72
C THR A 75 5.33 -1.66 2.32
N SER A 76 6.08 -2.73 2.02
CA SER A 76 5.90 -4.03 2.67
C SER A 76 6.37 -4.05 4.13
N ASP A 77 7.43 -3.31 4.45
CA ASP A 77 7.91 -3.14 5.82
C ASP A 77 6.93 -2.30 6.64
N SER A 78 6.43 -1.20 6.06
CA SER A 78 5.37 -0.38 6.66
C SER A 78 4.10 -1.20 6.92
N ALA A 79 3.68 -2.06 5.98
CA ALA A 79 2.54 -2.95 6.16
C ALA A 79 2.76 -3.94 7.33
N THR A 80 3.97 -4.52 7.43
CA THR A 80 4.34 -5.42 8.52
C THR A 80 4.31 -4.72 9.88
N ASN A 81 4.84 -3.50 9.95
CA ASN A 81 4.85 -2.70 11.17
C ASN A 81 3.44 -2.31 11.61
N ALA A 82 2.58 -1.88 10.68
CA ALA A 82 1.19 -1.53 10.97
C ALA A 82 0.41 -2.74 11.52
N VAL A 83 0.60 -3.93 10.92
CA VAL A 83 0.03 -5.19 11.42
C VAL A 83 0.50 -5.49 12.85
N ALA A 84 1.79 -5.36 13.14
CA ALA A 84 2.34 -5.63 14.47
C ALA A 84 1.80 -4.66 15.53
N GLN A 85 1.70 -3.37 15.19
CA GLN A 85 1.11 -2.35 16.07
C GLN A 85 -0.37 -2.64 16.34
N ALA A 86 -1.13 -3.02 15.31
CA ALA A 86 -2.53 -3.37 15.46
C ALA A 86 -2.74 -4.60 16.34
N GLN A 87 -1.93 -5.65 16.15
CA GLN A 87 -1.96 -6.84 17.00
C GLN A 87 -1.62 -6.52 18.46
N ALA A 88 -0.67 -5.61 18.70
CA ALA A 88 -0.30 -5.19 20.05
C ALA A 88 -1.36 -4.28 20.71
N ALA A 89 -2.16 -3.57 19.92
CA ALA A 89 -3.24 -2.71 20.42
C ALA A 89 -4.49 -3.49 20.84
N LYS A 90 -4.67 -4.72 20.34
CA LYS A 90 -5.83 -5.56 20.64
C LYS A 90 -5.96 -5.81 22.15
N GLU A 91 -7.17 -5.65 22.67
CA GLU A 91 -7.48 -5.77 24.10
C GLU A 91 -8.34 -7.01 24.36
N ASP A 92 -7.97 -7.79 25.37
CA ASP A 92 -8.74 -8.95 25.78
C ASP A 92 -9.96 -8.55 26.61
N ILE A 93 -11.05 -9.30 26.44
CA ILE A 93 -12.26 -9.15 27.26
C ILE A 93 -11.92 -9.61 28.69
N PRO A 94 -12.02 -8.73 29.71
CA PRO A 94 -11.77 -9.12 31.10
C PRO A 94 -12.74 -10.19 31.58
N ALA A 95 -12.34 -11.01 32.55
CA ALA A 95 -13.27 -11.93 33.21
C ALA A 95 -14.34 -11.16 34.01
N MET A 96 -15.57 -11.66 34.00
CA MET A 96 -16.68 -11.07 34.76
C MET A 96 -16.46 -11.24 36.28
N PRO A 97 -16.52 -10.17 37.07
CA PRO A 97 -16.49 -10.25 38.54
C PRO A 97 -17.74 -10.92 39.11
N GLY A 98 -17.69 -11.36 40.38
CA GLY A 98 -18.83 -11.98 41.05
C GLY A 98 -19.77 -11.00 41.78
N ASN A 99 -19.27 -9.83 42.17
CA ASN A 99 -20.04 -8.82 42.90
C ASN A 99 -20.73 -7.84 41.94
N THR A 100 -22.01 -7.53 42.18
CA THR A 100 -22.82 -6.65 41.32
C THR A 100 -22.19 -5.27 41.07
N ASP A 101 -21.63 -4.62 42.09
CA ASP A 101 -21.03 -3.29 41.93
C ASP A 101 -19.73 -3.37 41.10
N GLU A 102 -18.96 -4.45 41.29
CA GLU A 102 -17.76 -4.73 40.51
C GLU A 102 -18.09 -5.05 39.04
N ILE A 103 -19.16 -5.81 38.78
CA ILE A 103 -19.66 -6.09 37.43
C ILE A 103 -20.01 -4.78 36.72
N ASN A 104 -20.79 -3.91 37.36
CA ASN A 104 -21.15 -2.60 36.82
C ASN A 104 -19.93 -1.72 36.55
N ALA A 105 -18.94 -1.72 37.45
CA ALA A 105 -17.70 -0.98 37.26
C ALA A 105 -16.87 -1.53 36.07
N MET A 106 -16.83 -2.87 35.92
CA MET A 106 -16.12 -3.52 34.83
C MET A 106 -16.79 -3.26 33.47
N ALA A 107 -18.12 -3.33 33.39
CA ALA A 107 -18.87 -3.01 32.16
C ALA A 107 -18.50 -1.61 31.63
N LYS A 108 -18.51 -0.59 32.52
CA LYS A 108 -18.11 0.79 32.17
C LYS A 108 -16.63 0.93 31.76
N LYS A 109 -15.76 0.03 32.24
CA LYS A 109 -14.35 -0.02 31.83
C LYS A 109 -14.25 -0.59 30.41
N ILE A 110 -14.94 -1.70 30.13
CA ILE A 110 -14.97 -2.35 28.82
C ILE A 110 -15.50 -1.41 27.72
N ASP A 111 -16.51 -0.58 28.01
CA ASP A 111 -17.04 0.41 27.05
C ASP A 111 -15.99 1.41 26.54
N LYS A 112 -14.93 1.63 27.32
CA LYS A 112 -13.82 2.53 26.98
C LYS A 112 -12.66 1.81 26.28
N MET A 113 -12.63 0.49 26.31
CA MET A 113 -11.61 -0.34 25.68
C MET A 113 -11.84 -0.44 24.16
N GLY A 114 -10.79 -0.79 23.43
CA GLY A 114 -10.87 -1.11 22.01
C GLY A 114 -11.28 0.06 21.12
N LYS A 115 -10.71 1.24 21.36
CA LYS A 115 -10.88 2.42 20.50
C LYS A 115 -9.87 2.37 19.36
N TYR A 116 -10.14 1.54 18.35
CA TYR A 116 -9.19 1.22 17.28
C TYR A 116 -9.26 2.12 16.05
N ASP A 117 -10.07 3.18 16.05
CA ASP A 117 -10.33 4.00 14.84
C ASP A 117 -9.03 4.48 14.18
N SER A 118 -8.06 4.98 14.96
CA SER A 118 -6.76 5.42 14.41
C SER A 118 -5.92 4.24 13.91
N VAL A 119 -5.92 3.12 14.63
CA VAL A 119 -5.18 1.91 14.27
C VAL A 119 -5.71 1.32 12.95
N ILE A 120 -7.04 1.28 12.78
CA ILE A 120 -7.69 0.83 11.55
C ILE A 120 -7.41 1.79 10.40
N ALA A 121 -7.39 3.11 10.64
CA ALA A 121 -7.00 4.10 9.63
C ALA A 121 -5.53 3.93 9.18
N ASP A 122 -4.62 3.63 10.10
CA ASP A 122 -3.22 3.35 9.80
C ASP A 122 -3.07 2.07 8.97
N LEU A 123 -3.79 1.00 9.31
CA LEU A 123 -3.86 -0.23 8.51
C LEU A 123 -4.39 0.04 7.10
N SER A 124 -5.48 0.81 6.98
CA SER A 124 -6.07 1.19 5.69
C SER A 124 -5.11 2.00 4.84
N THR A 125 -4.37 2.95 5.45
CA THR A 125 -3.36 3.76 4.77
C THR A 125 -2.21 2.88 4.28
N ALA A 126 -1.69 2.00 5.14
CA ALA A 126 -0.63 1.06 4.76
C ALA A 126 -1.08 0.11 3.63
N LYS A 127 -2.33 -0.36 3.67
CA LYS A 127 -2.93 -1.17 2.60
C LYS A 127 -2.98 -0.40 1.27
N SER A 128 -3.46 0.84 1.27
CA SER A 128 -3.52 1.66 0.06
C SER A 128 -2.12 1.91 -0.50
N ASN A 129 -1.15 2.27 0.34
CA ASN A 129 0.21 2.54 -0.11
C ASN A 129 0.88 1.29 -0.71
N LEU A 130 0.69 0.13 -0.10
CA LEU A 130 1.21 -1.14 -0.63
C LEU A 130 0.54 -1.51 -1.95
N GLN A 131 -0.79 -1.39 -2.04
CA GLN A 131 -1.54 -1.65 -3.27
C GLN A 131 -1.10 -0.72 -4.40
N ASP A 132 -0.96 0.57 -4.12
CA ASP A 132 -0.50 1.57 -5.08
C ASP A 132 0.90 1.24 -5.58
N SER A 133 1.80 0.88 -4.67
CA SER A 133 3.16 0.48 -5.02
C SER A 133 3.20 -0.78 -5.89
N ILE A 134 2.32 -1.76 -5.63
CA ILE A 134 2.15 -2.95 -6.49
C ILE A 134 1.66 -2.54 -7.89
N ASP A 135 0.65 -1.67 -7.96
CA ASP A 135 0.07 -1.25 -9.24
C ASP A 135 1.04 -0.37 -10.05
N GLN A 136 1.84 0.45 -9.37
CA GLN A 136 2.96 1.19 -9.96
C GLN A 136 3.95 0.24 -10.64
N LEU A 137 4.38 -0.84 -9.96
CA LEU A 137 5.32 -1.78 -10.56
C LEU A 137 4.72 -2.48 -11.78
N LYS A 138 3.44 -2.83 -11.73
CA LYS A 138 2.73 -3.46 -12.87
C LYS A 138 2.78 -2.59 -14.12
N GLN A 139 2.61 -1.28 -13.99
CA GLN A 139 2.69 -0.36 -15.13
C GLN A 139 4.04 -0.40 -15.84
N VAL A 140 5.12 -0.59 -15.09
CA VAL A 140 6.49 -0.61 -15.62
C VAL A 140 7.06 -2.02 -15.74
N THR A 141 6.18 -3.03 -15.72
CA THR A 141 6.54 -4.43 -15.98
C THR A 141 6.23 -4.79 -17.43
N ASN A 142 7.25 -4.66 -18.28
CA ASN A 142 7.22 -4.88 -19.73
C ASN A 142 6.06 -4.14 -20.43
N PRO A 143 5.90 -2.81 -20.22
CA PRO A 143 4.88 -2.02 -20.90
C PRO A 143 5.07 -2.00 -22.42
N SER A 144 4.00 -1.72 -23.16
CA SER A 144 4.08 -1.48 -24.61
C SER A 144 4.64 -0.10 -24.93
N GLU A 145 5.18 0.06 -26.14
CA GLU A 145 5.60 1.34 -26.69
C GLU A 145 4.46 2.37 -26.70
N GLN A 146 3.21 1.94 -26.94
CA GLN A 146 2.05 2.83 -26.92
C GLN A 146 1.80 3.41 -25.53
N PHE A 147 1.94 2.60 -24.47
CA PHE A 147 1.84 3.08 -23.09
C PHE A 147 2.92 4.13 -22.81
N ILE A 148 4.16 3.87 -23.22
CA ILE A 148 5.27 4.83 -23.06
C ILE A 148 4.97 6.15 -23.79
N LEU A 149 4.59 6.10 -25.07
CA LEU A 149 4.22 7.29 -25.84
C LEU A 149 3.14 8.12 -25.13
N GLN A 150 2.09 7.46 -24.63
CA GLN A 150 1.01 8.13 -23.89
C GLN A 150 1.52 8.77 -22.59
N ARG A 151 2.37 8.08 -21.82
CA ARG A 151 2.89 8.60 -20.55
C ARG A 151 3.84 9.78 -20.75
N LEU A 152 4.65 9.77 -21.81
CA LEU A 152 5.63 10.82 -22.08
C LEU A 152 5.03 12.05 -22.79
N THR A 153 3.87 11.91 -23.42
CA THR A 153 3.20 13.01 -24.10
C THR A 153 2.89 14.16 -23.13
N GLY A 154 3.33 15.37 -23.48
CA GLY A 154 3.05 16.58 -22.70
C GLY A 154 3.97 16.80 -21.50
N ILE A 155 4.98 15.96 -21.28
CA ILE A 155 6.05 16.26 -20.33
C ILE A 155 6.84 17.48 -20.82
N ALA A 156 7.06 18.46 -19.95
CA ALA A 156 7.80 19.67 -20.29
C ALA A 156 9.22 19.34 -20.78
N ASN A 157 9.67 20.05 -21.81
CA ASN A 157 10.96 19.85 -22.48
C ASN A 157 11.09 18.51 -23.23
N ILE A 158 10.00 17.77 -23.44
CA ILE A 158 9.95 16.68 -24.43
C ILE A 158 9.16 17.20 -25.63
N THR A 159 9.83 17.35 -26.77
CA THR A 159 9.25 18.01 -27.95
C THR A 159 8.81 17.05 -29.05
N ALA A 160 9.40 15.86 -29.09
CA ALA A 160 9.04 14.82 -30.04
C ALA A 160 9.28 13.44 -29.44
N LEU A 161 8.52 12.45 -29.91
CA LEU A 161 8.52 11.06 -29.45
C LEU A 161 8.40 10.14 -30.65
N GLU A 162 9.18 9.07 -30.68
CA GLU A 162 9.05 8.03 -31.70
C GLU A 162 9.37 6.66 -31.13
N ALA A 163 8.46 5.69 -31.39
CA ALA A 163 8.69 4.30 -31.05
C ALA A 163 9.56 3.62 -32.12
N VAL A 164 10.50 2.80 -31.65
CA VAL A 164 11.33 1.95 -32.49
C VAL A 164 10.50 0.77 -33.00
N SER A 165 10.69 0.47 -34.27
CA SER A 165 10.13 -0.63 -35.06
C SER A 165 11.26 -1.33 -35.81
N GLU A 166 10.98 -2.48 -36.44
CA GLU A 166 12.01 -3.20 -37.22
C GLU A 166 12.63 -2.37 -38.35
N GLY A 167 11.90 -1.37 -38.89
CA GLY A 167 12.35 -0.53 -39.99
C GLY A 167 13.18 0.70 -39.57
N ASN A 168 13.16 1.06 -38.28
CA ASN A 168 13.84 2.25 -37.74
C ASN A 168 14.56 1.89 -36.42
N ASP A 169 15.23 0.74 -36.36
CA ASP A 169 16.00 0.30 -35.20
C ASP A 169 17.52 0.42 -35.45
N PRO A 170 18.17 1.52 -35.02
CA PRO A 170 19.60 1.72 -35.24
C PRO A 170 20.49 0.65 -34.60
N ASN A 171 20.02 0.02 -33.52
CA ASN A 171 20.81 -0.97 -32.77
C ASN A 171 20.51 -2.42 -33.20
N ASN A 172 19.44 -2.63 -33.98
CA ASN A 172 18.94 -3.94 -34.40
C ASN A 172 18.78 -4.91 -33.20
N LYS A 173 18.23 -4.40 -32.10
CA LYS A 173 18.00 -5.11 -30.84
C LYS A 173 16.52 -5.32 -30.51
N LEU A 174 15.60 -4.70 -31.23
CA LEU A 174 14.16 -4.87 -31.02
C LEU A 174 13.77 -6.35 -31.15
N GLY A 175 13.16 -6.88 -30.10
CA GLY A 175 12.68 -8.27 -30.04
C GLY A 175 13.77 -9.34 -30.07
N LYS A 176 15.06 -8.98 -30.01
CA LYS A 176 16.17 -9.93 -29.96
C LYS A 176 16.40 -10.42 -28.53
N GLN A 177 17.00 -11.61 -28.39
CA GLN A 177 17.36 -12.15 -27.07
C GLN A 177 18.30 -11.19 -26.33
N GLY A 178 17.88 -10.72 -25.14
CA GLY A 178 18.62 -9.74 -24.34
C GLY A 178 18.56 -8.30 -24.86
N GLY A 179 17.83 -8.05 -25.96
CA GLY A 179 17.49 -6.71 -26.43
C GLY A 179 16.21 -6.18 -25.79
N TYR A 180 15.81 -4.98 -26.20
CA TYR A 180 14.56 -4.39 -25.76
C TYR A 180 13.35 -5.01 -26.48
N THR A 181 12.25 -5.14 -25.74
CA THR A 181 10.93 -5.51 -26.26
C THR A 181 10.22 -4.32 -26.90
N ALA A 182 10.50 -3.11 -26.40
CA ALA A 182 10.07 -1.84 -26.95
C ALA A 182 11.12 -0.77 -26.65
N CYS A 183 11.26 0.23 -27.52
CA CYS A 183 12.08 1.41 -27.26
C CYS A 183 11.35 2.64 -27.78
N VAL A 184 11.34 3.72 -27.00
CA VAL A 184 10.83 5.02 -27.42
C VAL A 184 11.93 6.04 -27.23
N TYR A 185 12.32 6.69 -28.33
CA TYR A 185 13.22 7.83 -28.31
C TYR A 185 12.42 9.12 -28.16
N PHE A 186 13.04 10.12 -27.53
CA PHE A 186 12.45 11.44 -27.41
C PHE A 186 13.48 12.55 -27.55
N ASN A 187 13.07 13.65 -28.16
CA ASN A 187 13.89 14.85 -28.28
C ASN A 187 13.56 15.84 -27.16
N SER A 188 14.57 16.59 -26.74
CA SER A 188 14.46 17.66 -25.76
C SER A 188 14.88 19.00 -26.35
N ASP A 189 14.12 20.06 -26.08
CA ASP A 189 14.50 21.44 -26.44
C ASP A 189 15.63 22.01 -25.57
N LEU A 190 16.10 21.26 -24.57
CA LEU A 190 17.26 21.60 -23.76
C LEU A 190 18.57 21.07 -24.35
N VAL A 191 18.52 20.21 -25.38
CA VAL A 191 19.70 19.73 -26.10
C VAL A 191 19.97 20.65 -27.28
N ASP A 192 21.22 21.12 -27.43
CA ASP A 192 21.61 21.86 -28.62
C ASP A 192 21.72 20.91 -29.81
N SER A 193 20.96 21.20 -30.88
CA SER A 193 21.00 20.44 -32.12
C SER A 193 22.41 20.36 -32.75
N SER A 194 23.33 21.29 -32.44
CA SER A 194 24.71 21.21 -32.94
C SER A 194 25.53 20.09 -32.29
N ASP A 195 25.09 19.61 -31.13
CA ASP A 195 25.77 18.54 -30.38
C ASP A 195 25.28 17.15 -30.81
N VAL A 196 24.19 17.07 -31.58
CA VAL A 196 23.57 15.82 -32.03
C VAL A 196 24.01 15.49 -33.45
N TYR A 197 24.57 14.28 -33.63
CA TYR A 197 24.85 13.75 -34.97
C TYR A 197 23.60 13.09 -35.55
N LEU A 198 23.21 13.48 -36.77
CA LEU A 198 22.14 12.85 -37.54
C LEU A 198 22.73 12.21 -38.79
N SER A 199 22.60 10.89 -38.92
CA SER A 199 23.05 10.13 -40.10
C SER A 199 22.22 10.44 -41.35
N GLY A 200 20.95 10.81 -41.18
CA GLY A 200 19.95 10.92 -42.24
C GLY A 200 19.27 9.60 -42.62
N ASP A 201 19.62 8.49 -41.97
CA ASP A 201 19.05 7.17 -42.27
C ASP A 201 17.67 6.97 -41.63
N TYR A 202 17.35 7.75 -40.58
CA TYR A 202 16.08 7.67 -39.84
C TYR A 202 15.45 9.06 -39.66
N THR A 203 14.28 9.11 -39.02
CA THR A 203 13.68 10.38 -38.60
C THR A 203 14.60 11.08 -37.58
N PRO A 204 14.53 12.42 -37.43
CA PRO A 204 15.38 13.13 -36.48
C PRO A 204 15.27 12.65 -35.02
N VAL A 205 14.16 12.01 -34.63
CA VAL A 205 13.99 11.47 -33.27
C VAL A 205 14.75 10.16 -33.10
N VAL A 206 14.62 9.23 -34.05
CA VAL A 206 15.30 7.94 -33.98
C VAL A 206 16.79 8.08 -34.28
N ASP A 207 17.13 8.94 -35.23
CA ASP A 207 18.51 9.19 -35.67
C ASP A 207 19.32 9.87 -34.57
N GLY A 208 18.75 10.89 -33.92
CA GLY A 208 19.36 11.54 -32.76
C GLY A 208 19.35 10.67 -31.49
N GLY A 209 18.47 9.67 -31.42
CA GLY A 209 18.46 8.65 -30.38
C GLY A 209 18.46 9.22 -28.97
N CYS A 210 19.33 8.69 -28.12
CA CYS A 210 19.46 9.15 -26.72
C CYS A 210 20.14 10.53 -26.63
N ASP A 211 20.97 10.89 -27.61
CA ASP A 211 21.77 12.11 -27.58
C ASP A 211 20.88 13.34 -27.78
N ALA A 212 19.81 13.22 -28.57
CA ALA A 212 18.84 14.30 -28.81
C ALA A 212 17.88 14.60 -27.65
N GLY A 213 17.87 13.77 -26.60
CA GLY A 213 17.04 14.02 -25.42
C GLY A 213 17.04 12.82 -24.47
N GLY A 214 16.63 11.66 -24.97
CA GLY A 214 16.70 10.42 -24.20
C GLY A 214 15.90 9.27 -24.79
N ALA A 215 15.79 8.22 -24.00
CA ALA A 215 15.08 7.00 -24.40
C ALA A 215 14.40 6.33 -23.21
N VAL A 216 13.33 5.59 -23.49
CA VAL A 216 12.82 4.56 -22.59
C VAL A 216 12.96 3.21 -23.27
N GLU A 217 13.89 2.40 -22.79
CA GLU A 217 14.17 1.05 -23.28
C GLU A 217 13.43 0.05 -22.39
N VAL A 218 12.52 -0.75 -22.94
CA VAL A 218 11.73 -1.75 -22.20
C VAL A 218 12.34 -3.13 -22.38
N TYR A 219 12.48 -3.88 -21.29
CA TYR A 219 12.99 -5.24 -21.29
C TYR A 219 11.94 -6.25 -20.84
N ALA A 220 12.09 -7.49 -21.30
CA ALA A 220 11.19 -8.59 -20.96
C ALA A 220 11.12 -8.89 -19.45
N ASN A 221 12.16 -8.56 -18.70
CA ASN A 221 12.24 -8.79 -17.26
C ASN A 221 13.24 -7.84 -16.59
N ALA A 222 13.12 -7.68 -15.27
CA ALA A 222 13.94 -6.77 -14.48
C ALA A 222 15.43 -7.12 -14.48
N LYS A 223 15.78 -8.41 -14.66
CA LYS A 223 17.18 -8.84 -14.73
C LYS A 223 17.86 -8.30 -15.99
N ASP A 224 17.16 -8.31 -17.13
CA ASP A 224 17.73 -7.79 -18.38
C ASP A 224 17.78 -6.26 -18.38
N ALA A 225 16.79 -5.57 -17.79
CA ALA A 225 16.87 -4.12 -17.55
C ALA A 225 18.09 -3.77 -16.67
N LYS A 226 18.32 -4.51 -15.59
CA LYS A 226 19.48 -4.30 -14.71
C LYS A 226 20.80 -4.55 -15.43
N LYS A 227 20.91 -5.59 -16.27
CA LYS A 227 22.14 -5.81 -17.06
C LYS A 227 22.41 -4.66 -18.03
N ARG A 228 21.35 -4.07 -18.61
CA ARG A 228 21.50 -2.90 -19.47
C ARG A 228 22.06 -1.72 -18.68
N ASP A 229 21.49 -1.45 -17.52
CA ASP A 229 21.95 -0.41 -16.60
C ASP A 229 23.42 -0.62 -16.20
N GLU A 230 23.80 -1.83 -15.79
CA GLU A 230 25.20 -2.21 -15.48
C GLU A 230 26.14 -2.02 -16.69
N TYR A 231 25.67 -2.33 -17.90
CA TYR A 231 26.43 -2.08 -19.12
C TYR A 231 26.64 -0.58 -19.35
N LEU A 232 25.60 0.24 -19.19
CA LEU A 232 25.69 1.70 -19.33
C LEU A 232 26.67 2.28 -18.32
N SER A 233 26.60 1.84 -17.06
CA SER A 233 27.53 2.29 -16.02
C SER A 233 29.00 2.05 -16.31
N SER A 234 29.34 1.08 -17.17
CA SER A 234 30.73 0.85 -17.57
C SER A 234 31.32 1.98 -18.44
N PHE A 235 30.47 2.90 -18.91
CA PHE A 235 30.83 4.07 -19.70
C PHE A 235 30.63 5.40 -18.96
N ASP A 236 30.17 5.39 -17.70
CA ASP A 236 29.93 6.62 -16.93
C ASP A 236 31.20 7.48 -16.82
N GLY A 237 31.07 8.77 -17.15
CA GLY A 237 32.18 9.72 -17.14
C GLY A 237 33.19 9.55 -18.28
N ASN A 238 32.90 8.69 -19.26
CA ASN A 238 33.70 8.58 -20.47
C ASN A 238 33.33 9.73 -21.43
N SER A 239 34.22 10.69 -21.65
CA SER A 239 33.94 11.89 -22.47
C SER A 239 33.34 11.64 -23.87
N ILE A 240 33.52 10.47 -24.47
CA ILE A 240 33.05 10.16 -25.84
C ILE A 240 31.89 9.17 -25.83
N LEU A 241 31.86 8.26 -24.86
CA LEU A 241 30.87 7.18 -24.79
C LEU A 241 29.87 7.36 -23.63
N ASP A 242 29.85 8.55 -23.01
CA ASP A 242 28.99 8.85 -21.87
C ASP A 242 27.53 8.58 -22.24
N PRO A 243 26.85 7.65 -21.56
CA PRO A 243 25.47 7.32 -21.87
C PRO A 243 24.46 8.38 -21.39
N GLY A 244 24.93 9.40 -20.67
CA GLY A 244 24.13 10.32 -19.88
C GLY A 244 23.55 9.63 -18.65
N SER A 245 22.53 10.23 -18.04
CA SER A 245 21.86 9.60 -16.90
C SER A 245 21.02 8.42 -17.36
N HIS A 246 21.09 7.33 -16.60
CA HIS A 246 20.24 6.16 -16.79
C HIS A 246 19.67 5.67 -15.45
N LYS A 247 18.45 5.11 -15.49
CA LYS A 247 17.76 4.61 -14.31
C LYS A 247 16.86 3.43 -14.64
N VAL A 248 16.98 2.35 -13.89
CA VAL A 248 16.02 1.23 -13.93
C VAL A 248 14.71 1.63 -13.27
N VAL A 249 13.60 1.43 -13.99
CA VAL A 249 12.22 1.65 -13.52
C VAL A 249 11.43 0.39 -13.85
N GLY A 250 11.30 -0.54 -12.90
CA GLY A 250 10.70 -1.85 -13.14
C GLY A 250 11.52 -2.69 -14.14
N THR A 251 10.98 -2.92 -15.34
CA THR A 251 11.70 -3.54 -16.47
C THR A 251 12.09 -2.53 -17.55
N CYS A 252 11.91 -1.23 -17.30
CA CYS A 252 12.36 -0.17 -18.18
C CYS A 252 13.73 0.35 -17.75
N VAL A 253 14.49 0.89 -18.70
CA VAL A 253 15.65 1.74 -18.47
C VAL A 253 15.35 3.09 -19.08
N VAL A 254 15.20 4.10 -18.22
CA VAL A 254 15.04 5.50 -18.62
C VAL A 254 16.43 6.08 -18.82
N ARG A 255 16.71 6.66 -19.97
CA ARG A 255 17.97 7.31 -20.31
C ARG A 255 17.73 8.77 -20.68
N THR A 256 18.65 9.65 -20.33
CA THR A 256 18.63 11.07 -20.71
C THR A 256 20.00 11.50 -21.23
N SER A 257 19.99 12.40 -22.21
CA SER A 257 21.17 12.82 -22.97
C SER A 257 22.33 13.30 -22.09
N CYS A 258 23.55 12.90 -22.45
CA CYS A 258 24.79 13.39 -21.84
C CYS A 258 25.08 14.87 -22.15
N HIS A 259 24.41 15.45 -23.15
CA HIS A 259 24.52 16.88 -23.49
C HIS A 259 23.75 17.78 -22.52
N LEU A 260 22.84 17.22 -21.73
CA LEU A 260 22.14 17.96 -20.69
C LEU A 260 23.04 18.16 -19.47
N ALA A 261 22.90 19.30 -18.78
CA ALA A 261 23.52 19.49 -17.48
C ALA A 261 22.98 18.44 -16.47
N ALA A 262 23.79 18.04 -15.50
CA ALA A 262 23.41 17.01 -14.52
C ALA A 262 22.07 17.29 -13.81
N SER A 263 21.75 18.56 -13.51
CA SER A 263 20.46 18.93 -12.93
C SER A 263 19.28 18.74 -13.89
N GLN A 264 19.48 18.99 -15.19
CA GLN A 264 18.47 18.77 -16.23
C GLN A 264 18.24 17.27 -16.46
N GLN A 265 19.31 16.47 -16.48
CA GLN A 265 19.23 15.00 -16.53
C GLN A 265 18.41 14.46 -15.35
N ASN A 266 18.75 14.84 -14.12
CA ASN A 266 18.02 14.41 -12.92
C ASN A 266 16.53 14.77 -12.97
N ASN A 267 16.21 16.01 -13.36
CA ASN A 267 14.82 16.47 -13.47
C ASN A 267 14.06 15.71 -14.56
N MET A 268 14.68 15.49 -15.71
CA MET A 268 14.05 14.79 -16.84
C MET A 268 13.84 13.31 -16.54
N THR A 269 14.85 12.62 -16.02
CA THR A 269 14.74 11.22 -15.57
C THR A 269 13.64 11.06 -14.52
N SER A 270 13.56 11.98 -13.55
CA SER A 270 12.51 11.97 -12.52
C SER A 270 11.12 12.20 -13.13
N ASN A 271 10.97 13.18 -14.03
CA ASN A 271 9.69 13.46 -14.67
C ASN A 271 9.19 12.28 -15.51
N VAL A 272 10.09 11.62 -16.24
CA VAL A 272 9.78 10.43 -17.03
C VAL A 272 9.38 9.27 -16.11
N GLU A 273 10.17 8.97 -15.08
CA GLU A 273 9.82 7.94 -14.08
C GLU A 273 8.44 8.18 -13.46
N GLN A 274 8.19 9.41 -12.96
CA GLN A 274 6.92 9.76 -12.34
C GLN A 274 5.75 9.63 -13.31
N ALA A 275 5.95 9.98 -14.58
CA ALA A 275 4.93 9.78 -15.60
C ALA A 275 4.64 8.29 -15.85
N LEU A 276 5.67 7.44 -15.88
CA LEU A 276 5.54 6.00 -16.09
C LEU A 276 4.81 5.29 -14.94
N ILE A 277 5.07 5.70 -13.69
CA ILE A 277 4.46 5.07 -12.50
C ILE A 277 3.16 5.76 -12.05
N ARG A 278 2.73 6.87 -12.67
CA ARG A 278 1.50 7.57 -12.28
C ARG A 278 0.29 6.65 -12.38
N LEU A 279 -0.47 6.52 -11.29
CA LEU A 279 -1.75 5.81 -11.28
C LEU A 279 -2.86 6.77 -11.70
N ASP A 280 -3.73 6.35 -12.64
CA ASP A 280 -4.92 7.13 -13.03
C ASP A 280 -6.08 6.69 -12.13
N LYS A 281 -6.31 7.43 -11.04
CA LYS A 281 -7.37 7.19 -10.05
C LYS A 281 -8.48 8.22 -10.15
#